data_AF-A0A8C7ABW1-F1
#
_entry.id   AF-A0A8C7ABW1-F1
#
_cell.length_a   1.000
_cell.length_b   1.000
_cell.length_c   1.000
_cell.angle_alpha   90.00
_cell.angle_beta   90.00
_cell.angle_gamma   90.00
#
_symmetry.space_group_name_H-M   'P 1'
#
loop_
_entity.id
_entity.type
_entity.pdbx_description
1 polymer ?
#
loop_
_entity_poly.entity_id
_entity_poly.type
_entity_poly.pdbx_seq_one_letter_code
_entity_poly.pdbx_strand_id
1 'polypeptide(L)' 'MLKCWHPKAELRPSFSELVSRISAIFSTFIGEHYVHVNATYVNVKCVAPYPSLLLSQDNIDGEGDT' A
#
# COMPACT_ATOMS: atom_id res chain seq x y z
N MET A 1 6.38 -7.40 -0.14
CA MET A 1 6.33 -5.92 0.04
C MET A 1 7.54 -5.32 0.73
N LEU A 2 8.33 -6.07 1.50
CA LEU A 2 9.48 -5.53 2.25
C LEU A 2 10.44 -4.65 1.42
N LYS A 3 10.82 -5.08 0.20
CA LYS A 3 11.65 -4.25 -0.70
C LYS A 3 10.94 -2.98 -1.17
N CYS A 4 9.61 -3.02 -1.37
CA CYS A 4 8.81 -1.86 -1.77
C CYS A 4 8.71 -0.82 -0.65
N TRP A 5 8.83 -1.24 0.61
CA TRP A 5 8.81 -0.38 1.79
C TRP A 5 10.21 -0.09 2.33
N HIS A 6 11.24 -0.14 1.48
CA HIS A 6 12.58 0.19 1.91
C HIS A 6 12.64 1.64 2.46
N PRO A 7 13.29 1.89 3.62
CA PRO A 7 13.35 3.24 4.21
C PRO A 7 13.93 4.28 3.26
N LYS A 8 15.00 3.90 2.57
CA LYS A 8 15.62 4.67 1.49
C LYS A 8 14.88 4.46 0.17
N ALA A 9 14.41 5.53 -0.45
CA ALA A 9 13.56 5.50 -1.65
C ALA A 9 14.32 4.96 -2.87
N GLU A 10 15.59 5.31 -2.99
CA GLU A 10 16.51 4.90 -4.05
C GLU A 10 16.81 3.39 -4.06
N LEU A 11 16.54 2.70 -2.93
CA LEU A 11 16.70 1.25 -2.81
C LEU A 11 15.39 0.48 -3.03
N ARG A 12 14.27 1.18 -3.27
CA ARG A 12 13.01 0.54 -3.65
C ARG A 12 13.08 0.06 -5.10
N PRO A 13 12.45 -1.07 -5.44
CA PRO A 13 12.43 -1.56 -6.81
C PRO A 13 11.67 -0.60 -7.71
N SER A 14 12.14 -0.45 -8.95
CA SER A 14 11.35 0.19 -10.00
C SER A 14 10.12 -0.65 -10.34
N PHE A 15 9.13 -0.05 -11.00
CA PHE A 15 7.97 -0.78 -11.47
C PHE A 15 8.33 -1.89 -12.47
N SER A 16 9.32 -1.68 -13.34
CA SER A 16 9.76 -2.71 -14.29
C SER A 16 10.40 -3.91 -13.58
N GLU A 17 11.19 -3.67 -12.54
CA GLU A 17 11.76 -4.74 -11.70
C GLU A 17 10.66 -5.50 -10.95
N LEU A 18 9.66 -4.78 -10.44
CA LEU A 18 8.52 -5.39 -9.75
C LEU A 18 7.69 -6.28 -10.69
N VAL A 19 7.32 -5.78 -11.88
CA VAL A 19 6.57 -6.53 -12.89
C VAL A 19 7.33 -7.78 -13.32
N SER A 20 8.63 -7.66 -13.60
CA SER A 20 9.47 -8.79 -13.99
C SER A 20 9.47 -9.89 -12.91
N ARG A 21 9.70 -9.51 -11.64
CA ARG A 21 9.72 -10.46 -10.52
C ARG A 21 8.37 -11.10 -10.25
N ILE A 22 7.29 -10.32 -10.27
CA ILE A 22 5.93 -10.84 -10.05
C ILE A 22 5.56 -11.78 -11.18
N SER A 23 5.91 -11.47 -12.43
CA SER A 23 5.62 -12.33 -13.57
C SER A 23 6.34 -13.67 -13.46
N ALA A 24 7.61 -13.67 -13.04
CA ALA A 24 8.36 -14.90 -12.79
C ALA A 24 7.71 -15.76 -11.70
N ILE A 25 7.30 -15.15 -10.58
CA ILE A 25 6.56 -15.84 -9.51
C ILE A 25 5.23 -16.38 -10.04
N PHE A 26 4.45 -15.57 -10.74
CA PHE A 26 3.14 -15.96 -11.26
C PHE A 26 3.22 -17.15 -12.21
N SER A 27 4.28 -17.21 -13.03
CA SER A 27 4.49 -18.33 -13.97
C SER A 27 4.69 -19.69 -13.31
N THR A 28 4.99 -19.75 -12.01
CA THR A 28 5.14 -21.02 -11.28
C THR A 28 3.80 -21.59 -10.79
N PHE A 29 2.69 -20.84 -10.91
CA PHE A 29 1.38 -21.27 -10.41
C PHE A 29 0.55 -21.90 -11.52
N ILE A 30 -0.14 -22.99 -11.18
CA ILE A 30 -1.09 -23.69 -12.07
C ILE A 30 -2.55 -23.48 -11.68
N GLY A 31 -2.83 -22.64 -10.66
CA GLY A 31 -4.19 -22.28 -10.26
C GLY A 31 -4.88 -23.25 -9.28
N GLU A 32 -4.17 -24.21 -8.71
CA GLU A 32 -4.75 -25.21 -7.79
C GLU A 32 -4.78 -24.76 -6.31
N HIS A 33 -4.09 -23.67 -5.98
CA HIS A 33 -4.00 -23.19 -4.60
C HIS A 33 -5.06 -22.14 -4.28
N TYR A 34 -6.10 -22.55 -3.55
CA TYR A 34 -7.15 -21.64 -3.05
C TYR A 34 -6.66 -20.84 -1.83
N VAL A 35 -6.78 -19.52 -1.90
CA VAL A 35 -6.43 -18.60 -0.81
C VAL A 35 -7.64 -18.39 0.08
N HIS A 36 -7.56 -18.87 1.32
CA HIS A 36 -8.58 -18.65 2.34
C HIS A 36 -8.26 -17.37 3.13
N VAL A 37 -9.30 -16.68 3.59
CA VAL A 37 -9.13 -15.52 4.49
C VAL A 37 -8.74 -15.99 5.89
N ASN A 38 -7.80 -15.28 6.53
CA ASN A 38 -7.49 -15.55 7.93
C ASN A 38 -8.65 -15.05 8.80
N ALA A 39 -9.15 -15.90 9.69
CA ALA A 39 -10.27 -15.59 10.58
C ALA A 39 -10.02 -14.33 11.44
N THR A 40 -8.77 -14.04 11.80
CA THR A 40 -8.41 -12.84 12.58
C THR A 40 -8.58 -11.53 11.81
N TYR A 41 -8.59 -11.59 10.48
CA TYR A 41 -8.83 -10.43 9.61
C TYR A 41 -10.29 -10.32 9.16
N VAL A 42 -11.14 -11.28 9.51
CA VAL A 42 -12.58 -11.20 9.24
C VAL A 42 -13.22 -10.20 10.21
N ASN A 43 -14.12 -9.35 9.70
CA ASN A 43 -14.87 -8.36 10.48
C ASN A 43 -14.03 -7.28 11.19
N VAL A 44 -12.80 -7.03 10.75
CA VAL A 44 -12.03 -5.88 11.24
C VAL A 44 -12.71 -4.59 10.78
N LYS A 45 -13.08 -3.70 11.71
CA LYS A 45 -13.69 -2.40 11.38
C LYS A 45 -12.67 -1.52 10.66
N CYS A 46 -12.96 -1.18 9.41
CA CYS A 46 -12.15 -0.26 8.62
C CYS A 46 -12.50 1.18 9.00
N VAL A 47 -11.62 1.88 9.73
CA VAL A 47 -11.87 3.28 10.13
C VAL A 47 -11.60 4.27 8.99
N ALA A 48 -10.71 3.91 8.07
CA ALA A 48 -10.56 4.42 6.70
C ALA A 48 -9.35 3.67 6.13
N PRO A 49 -9.44 2.95 5.00
CA PRO A 49 -8.32 2.16 4.49
C PRO A 49 -7.19 3.05 3.95
N TYR A 50 -7.53 4.29 3.58
CA TYR A 50 -6.61 5.33 3.20
C TYR A 50 -7.05 6.63 3.88
N PRO A 51 -6.14 7.39 4.50
CA PRO A 51 -6.48 8.73 4.98
C PRO A 51 -6.94 9.59 3.80
N SER A 52 -8.04 10.32 3.97
CA SER A 52 -8.54 11.26 2.96
C SER A 52 -7.47 12.30 2.64
N LEU A 53 -7.07 12.41 1.37
CA LEU A 53 -6.09 13.41 0.90
C LEU A 53 -6.53 14.86 1.16
N LEU A 54 -7.81 15.06 1.49
CA LEU A 54 -8.44 16.37 1.73
C LEU A 54 -8.25 16.91 3.16
N LEU A 55 -7.83 16.09 4.13
CA LEU A 55 -7.70 16.53 5.54
C LEU A 55 -6.46 17.40 5.81
N SER A 56 -5.57 17.56 4.83
CA SER A 56 -4.30 18.29 5.00
C SER A 56 -4.39 19.79 4.71
N GLN A 57 -5.56 20.34 4.37
CA GLN A 57 -5.73 21.75 3.96
C GLN A 57 -6.50 22.65 4.94
N ASP A 58 -7.04 22.13 6.05
CA ASP A 58 -7.97 22.88 6.92
C ASP A 58 -7.33 23.52 8.17
N ASN A 59 -6.03 23.86 8.15
CA ASN A 59 -5.39 24.59 9.27
C ASN A 59 -4.41 25.68 8.82
N ILE A 60 -4.72 26.41 7.73
CA ILE A 60 -4.05 27.68 7.41
C ILE A 60 -5.11 28.69 6.98
N ASP A 61 -5.88 29.17 7.96
CA ASP A 61 -6.68 30.39 7.88
C ASP A 61 -7.05 30.75 9.33
N GLY A 62 -6.70 31.88 9.94
CA GLY A 62 -5.86 33.01 9.62
C GLY A 62 -5.81 33.87 10.89
N GLU A 63 -4.64 34.37 11.29
CA GLU A 63 -4.59 35.54 12.20
C GLU A 63 -3.25 36.25 11.99
N GLY A 64 -3.26 37.18 11.04
CA GLY A 64 -2.24 38.20 10.81
C GLY A 64 -2.94 39.47 10.32
N ASP A 65 -2.66 40.57 11.03
CA ASP A 65 -3.02 41.98 10.81
C ASP A 65 -4.42 42.47 11.24
N THR A 66 -4.52 43.00 12.47
CA THR A 66 -4.51 44.46 12.75
C THR A 66 -4.09 44.72 14.21
#